data_AF-A0A7W0RTE5-F1
#
_entry.id   AF-A0A7W0RTE5-F1
#
_cell.length_a   1.000
_cell.length_b   1.000
_cell.length_c   1.000
_cell.angle_alpha   90.00
_cell.angle_beta   90.00
_cell.angle_gamma   90.00
#
_symmetry.space_group_name_H-M   'P 1'
#
loop_
_entity.id
_entity.type
_entity.pdbx_description
1 polymer ?
#
loop_
_entity_poly.entity_id
_entity_poly.type
_entity_poly.pdbx_seq_one_letter_code
_entity_poly.pdbx_strand_id
1 'polypeptide(L)'
;MPVLGLIFLRHAYNRFLVVEQEVIKSLPTRGGITRTMTKDDFAKKSALFLPERSRYDHLLNLSADKDEGKAIEEAMEAIESTHDNLKGVLPKEYQFFEPDLLTRLLKIFNDEALQKASGDVFGQIYEYFLEILRQPAES
;
A
#
# COMPACT_ATOMS: atom_id res chain seq x y z
N MET A 1 12.04 -7.00 -6.95
CA MET A 1 10.75 -7.56 -7.41
C MET A 1 9.62 -6.57 -7.12
N PRO A 2 9.30 -5.67 -8.06
CA PRO A 2 8.34 -4.57 -7.86
C PRO A 2 6.88 -5.01 -7.67
N VAL A 3 6.54 -6.24 -8.09
CA VAL A 3 5.25 -6.87 -7.83
C VAL A 3 4.97 -7.00 -6.33
N LEU A 4 5.98 -7.35 -5.54
CA LEU A 4 5.85 -7.46 -4.08
C LEU A 4 5.51 -6.11 -3.43
N GLY A 5 6.04 -5.01 -3.95
CA GLY A 5 5.71 -3.68 -3.44
C GLY A 5 4.23 -3.32 -3.71
N LEU A 6 3.68 -3.69 -4.86
CA LEU A 6 2.24 -3.47 -5.14
C LEU A 6 1.33 -4.33 -4.26
N ILE A 7 1.72 -5.57 -4.00
CA ILE A 7 1.03 -6.47 -3.07
C ILE A 7 1.07 -5.90 -1.66
N PHE A 8 2.23 -5.42 -1.21
CA PHE A 8 2.39 -4.73 0.07
C PHE A 8 1.48 -3.51 0.15
N LEU A 9 1.44 -2.67 -0.90
CA LEU A 9 0.62 -1.48 -0.92
C LEU A 9 -0.87 -1.81 -0.83
N ARG A 10 -1.33 -2.84 -1.55
CA ARG A 10 -2.70 -3.34 -1.46
C ARG A 10 -3.03 -3.81 -0.05
N HIS A 11 -2.14 -4.59 0.56
CA HIS A 11 -2.30 -5.08 1.93
C HIS A 11 -2.38 -3.94 2.94
N ALA A 12 -1.43 -3.00 2.86
CA ALA A 12 -1.37 -1.84 3.72
C ALA A 12 -2.64 -1.00 3.59
N TYR A 13 -3.18 -0.84 2.38
CA TYR A 13 -4.43 -0.12 2.15
C TYR A 13 -5.66 -0.84 2.72
N ASN A 14 -5.77 -2.17 2.57
CA ASN A 14 -6.83 -2.93 3.23
C ASN A 14 -6.81 -2.71 4.75
N ARG A 15 -5.62 -2.82 5.35
CA ARG A 15 -5.47 -2.63 6.79
C ARG A 15 -5.77 -1.19 7.21
N PHE A 16 -5.36 -0.21 6.40
CA PHE A 16 -5.68 1.20 6.58
C PHE A 16 -7.19 1.42 6.63
N LEU A 17 -7.95 0.90 5.66
CA LEU A 17 -9.41 1.08 5.61
C LEU A 17 -10.12 0.51 6.84
N VAL A 18 -9.73 -0.69 7.29
CA VAL A 18 -10.29 -1.30 8.50
C VAL A 18 -10.04 -0.40 9.71
N VAL A 19 -8.80 0.06 9.88
CA VAL A 19 -8.41 0.89 11.02
C VAL A 19 -8.98 2.30 10.95
N GLU A 20 -9.08 2.90 9.76
CA GLU A 20 -9.68 4.22 9.54
C GLU A 20 -11.11 4.25 10.09
N GLN A 21 -11.92 3.23 9.79
CA GLN A 21 -13.29 3.11 10.30
C GLN A 21 -13.35 2.99 11.83
N GLU A 22 -12.39 2.30 12.44
CA GLU A 22 -12.29 2.20 13.90
C GLU A 22 -11.82 3.51 14.55
N VAL A 23 -10.85 4.19 13.91
CA VAL A 23 -10.32 5.47 14.38
C VAL A 23 -11.43 6.52 14.34
N ILE A 24 -12.12 6.69 13.21
CA ILE A 24 -13.20 7.68 13.05
C ILE A 24 -14.24 7.56 14.17
N LYS A 25 -14.62 6.33 14.56
CA LYS A 25 -15.59 6.08 15.64
C LYS A 25 -15.07 6.43 17.05
N SER A 26 -13.76 6.45 17.24
CA SER A 26 -13.11 6.69 18.54
C SER A 26 -12.55 8.10 18.71
N LEU A 27 -12.56 8.92 17.65
CA LEU A 27 -12.01 10.28 17.72
C LEU A 27 -12.86 11.17 18.61
N PRO A 28 -12.25 11.92 19.55
CA PRO A 28 -12.97 12.87 20.37
C PRO A 28 -13.39 14.08 19.54
N THR A 29 -14.64 14.47 19.70
CA THR A 29 -15.20 15.70 19.12
C THR A 29 -15.20 16.80 20.17
N ARG A 30 -14.66 17.98 19.84
CA ARG A 30 -14.74 19.17 20.70
C ARG A 30 -15.45 20.28 19.93
N GLY A 31 -16.58 20.76 20.48
CA GLY A 31 -17.37 21.81 19.83
C GLY A 31 -17.94 21.43 18.46
N GLY A 32 -18.25 20.15 18.23
CA GLY A 32 -18.74 19.65 16.93
C GLY A 32 -17.66 19.38 15.89
N ILE A 33 -16.39 19.71 16.17
CA ILE A 33 -15.26 19.45 15.28
C ILE A 33 -14.52 18.20 15.75
N THR A 34 -14.46 17.19 14.89
CA THR A 34 -13.64 16.00 15.08
C THR A 34 -12.22 16.31 14.61
N ARG A 35 -11.22 16.02 15.44
CA ARG A 35 -9.81 16.24 15.06
C ARG A 35 -9.43 15.36 13.86
N THR A 36 -8.43 15.79 13.10
CA THR A 36 -7.86 14.97 12.02
C THR A 36 -7.18 13.71 12.57
N MET A 37 -7.24 12.64 11.79
CA MET A 37 -6.50 11.41 12.07
C MET A 37 -5.00 11.64 11.97
N THR A 38 -4.23 10.96 12.80
CA THR A 38 -2.77 11.07 12.87
C THR A 38 -2.13 9.70 12.70
N LYS A 39 -0.84 9.65 12.36
CA LYS A 39 -0.10 8.39 12.28
C LYS A 39 -0.14 7.56 13.57
N ASP A 40 -0.18 8.21 14.72
CA ASP A 40 -0.22 7.56 16.03
C ASP A 40 -1.53 6.82 16.28
N ASP A 41 -2.64 7.25 15.64
CA ASP A 41 -3.93 6.58 15.73
C ASP A 41 -3.90 5.20 15.05
N PHE A 42 -3.11 5.08 13.98
CA PHE A 42 -2.93 3.85 13.21
C PHE A 42 -1.87 2.94 13.84
N ALA A 43 -0.77 3.52 14.34
CA ALA A 43 0.31 2.76 14.98
C ALA A 43 -0.19 1.92 16.16
N LYS A 44 -1.13 2.46 16.97
CA LYS A 44 -1.76 1.74 18.11
C LYS A 44 -2.56 0.51 17.70
N LYS A 45 -2.93 0.39 16.42
CA LYS A 45 -3.74 -0.70 15.86
C LYS A 45 -2.94 -1.56 14.88
N SER A 46 -1.61 -1.47 14.92
CA SER A 46 -0.69 -2.18 14.02
C SER A 46 -1.06 -1.95 12.54
N ALA A 47 -1.32 -0.69 12.19
CA ALA A 47 -1.59 -0.26 10.83
C ALA A 47 -0.69 0.90 10.44
N LEU A 48 -0.37 0.98 9.15
CA LEU A 48 0.32 2.12 8.58
C LEU A 48 -0.69 3.23 8.31
N PHE A 49 -0.35 4.45 8.69
CA PHE A 49 -1.03 5.62 8.15
C PHE A 49 -0.55 5.85 6.71
N LEU A 50 -1.51 5.95 5.78
CA LEU A 50 -1.24 6.16 4.37
C LEU A 50 -1.63 7.59 3.98
N PRO A 51 -0.66 8.42 3.54
CA PRO A 51 -0.96 9.68 2.87
C PRO A 51 -1.88 9.45 1.67
N GLU A 52 -2.70 10.43 1.31
CA GLU A 52 -3.69 10.30 0.23
C GLU A 52 -3.09 9.79 -1.08
N ARG A 53 -1.94 10.34 -1.49
CA ARG A 53 -1.20 9.91 -2.68
C ARG A 53 -0.70 8.46 -2.64
N SER A 54 -0.59 7.88 -1.45
CA SER A 54 -0.18 6.48 -1.25
C SER A 54 -1.36 5.52 -1.14
N ARG A 55 -2.60 6.01 -1.20
CA ARG A 55 -3.77 5.15 -1.10
C ARG A 55 -4.01 4.45 -2.42
N TYR A 56 -4.43 3.20 -2.34
CA TYR A 56 -4.53 2.33 -3.51
C TYR A 56 -5.62 2.81 -4.48
N ASP A 57 -6.70 3.39 -3.96
CA ASP A 57 -7.78 3.99 -4.73
C ASP A 57 -7.32 5.25 -5.47
N HIS A 58 -6.43 6.06 -4.90
CA HIS A 58 -5.83 7.20 -5.58
C HIS A 58 -5.07 6.75 -6.84
N LEU A 59 -4.21 5.75 -6.71
CA LEU A 59 -3.43 5.21 -7.83
C LEU A 59 -4.32 4.59 -8.91
N LEU A 60 -5.34 3.82 -8.52
CA LEU A 60 -6.30 3.24 -9.46
C LEU A 60 -7.09 4.26 -10.29
N ASN A 61 -7.28 5.46 -9.76
CA ASN A 61 -8.07 6.52 -10.38
C ASN A 61 -7.20 7.61 -11.03
N LEU A 62 -5.91 7.35 -11.25
CA LEU A 62 -5.06 8.24 -12.01
C LEU A 62 -5.59 8.44 -13.43
N SER A 63 -5.46 9.66 -13.91
CA SER A 63 -5.85 10.01 -15.28
C SER A 63 -4.86 9.40 -16.28
N ALA A 64 -5.32 9.02 -17.47
CA ALA A 64 -4.52 8.30 -18.46
C ALA A 64 -3.28 9.09 -18.97
N ASP A 65 -3.21 10.40 -18.73
CA ASP A 65 -2.08 11.28 -19.04
C ASP A 65 -0.99 11.29 -17.96
N LYS A 66 -1.23 10.63 -16.82
CA LYS A 66 -0.28 10.56 -15.70
C LYS A 66 0.68 9.39 -15.85
N ASP A 67 1.91 9.62 -15.38
CA ASP A 67 2.93 8.58 -15.27
C ASP A 67 2.65 7.71 -14.04
N GLU A 68 2.10 6.52 -14.30
CA GLU A 68 1.74 5.52 -13.28
C GLU A 68 2.97 5.05 -12.48
N GLY A 69 4.11 4.87 -13.16
CA GLY A 69 5.35 4.43 -12.52
C GLY A 69 5.85 5.46 -11.52
N LYS A 70 5.85 6.74 -11.93
CA LYS A 70 6.20 7.84 -11.05
C LYS A 70 5.23 8.00 -9.88
N ALA A 71 3.92 7.85 -10.11
CA ALA A 71 2.93 7.96 -9.05
C ALA A 71 3.08 6.87 -7.98
N ILE A 72 3.36 5.62 -8.40
CA ILE A 72 3.64 4.53 -7.47
C ILE A 72 4.94 4.78 -6.71
N GLU A 73 5.99 5.27 -7.37
CA GLU A 73 7.24 5.64 -6.71
C GLU A 73 7.01 6.71 -5.63
N GLU A 74 6.33 7.81 -5.96
CA GLU A 74 5.98 8.87 -5.02
C GLU A 74 5.11 8.35 -3.85
N ALA A 75 4.22 7.39 -4.12
CA ALA A 75 3.42 6.72 -3.11
C ALA A 75 4.31 5.93 -2.11
N MET A 76 5.30 5.18 -2.60
CA MET A 76 6.24 4.43 -1.76
C MET A 76 7.11 5.37 -0.94
N GLU A 77 7.66 6.42 -1.55
CA GLU A 77 8.47 7.42 -0.86
C GLU A 77 7.68 8.12 0.26
N ALA A 78 6.42 8.44 0.01
CA ALA A 78 5.56 9.05 1.01
C ALA A 78 5.32 8.13 2.22
N ILE A 79 5.17 6.82 2.00
CA ILE A 79 5.06 5.84 3.08
C ILE A 79 6.36 5.80 3.88
N GLU A 80 7.52 5.71 3.23
CA GLU A 80 8.82 5.71 3.92
C GLU A 80 9.06 7.00 4.71
N SER A 81 8.67 8.16 4.17
CA SER A 81 8.81 9.44 4.86
C SER A 81 7.92 9.56 6.11
N THR A 82 6.83 8.78 6.14
CA THR A 82 5.89 8.75 7.28
C THR A 82 6.36 7.78 8.37
N HIS A 83 7.10 6.73 7.99
CA HIS A 83 7.44 5.58 8.83
C HIS A 83 8.95 5.28 8.75
N ASP A 84 9.70 5.69 9.78
CA ASP A 84 11.16 5.56 9.82
C ASP A 84 11.68 4.12 9.64
N ASN A 85 10.91 3.12 10.09
CA ASN A 85 11.23 1.70 9.97
C ASN A 85 11.12 1.15 8.54
N LEU A 86 10.55 1.92 7.61
CA LEU A 86 10.42 1.55 6.21
C LEU A 86 11.43 2.26 5.30
N LYS A 87 12.30 3.13 5.83
CA LYS A 87 13.29 3.86 5.04
C LYS A 87 14.20 2.92 4.24
N GLY A 88 14.18 3.05 2.92
CA GLY A 88 14.99 2.25 2.00
C GLY A 88 14.52 0.81 1.83
N VAL A 89 13.33 0.47 2.32
CA VAL A 89 12.77 -0.90 2.24
C VAL A 89 11.85 -1.04 1.03
N LEU A 90 11.10 0.01 0.68
CA LEU A 90 10.11 -0.08 -0.38
C LEU A 90 10.77 0.08 -1.75
N PRO A 91 10.40 -0.75 -2.75
CA PRO A 91 10.91 -0.59 -4.11
C PRO A 91 10.45 0.75 -4.68
N LYS A 92 11.32 1.40 -5.45
CA LYS A 92 11.05 2.71 -6.09
C LYS A 92 11.22 2.69 -7.60
N GLU A 93 11.78 1.62 -8.14
CA GLU A 93 12.11 1.44 -9.55
C GLU A 93 10.89 1.12 -10.43
N TYR A 94 9.78 1.84 -10.26
CA TYR A 94 8.53 1.61 -10.98
C TYR A 94 8.50 2.29 -12.35
N GLN A 95 9.27 3.36 -12.55
CA GLN A 95 9.37 4.07 -13.83
C GLN A 95 9.99 3.23 -14.97
N PHE A 96 10.65 2.10 -14.66
CA PHE A 96 11.20 1.20 -15.68
C PHE A 96 10.17 0.25 -16.30
N PHE A 97 8.93 0.24 -15.81
CA PHE A 97 7.86 -0.59 -16.34
C PHE A 97 7.01 0.16 -17.34
N GLU A 98 6.49 -0.58 -18.32
CA GLU A 98 5.47 -0.08 -19.22
C GLU A 98 4.23 0.39 -18.42
N PRO A 99 3.74 1.62 -18.61
CA PRO A 99 2.60 2.16 -17.85
C PRO A 99 1.35 1.26 -17.90
N ASP A 100 1.08 0.64 -19.05
CA ASP A 100 -0.04 -0.28 -19.24
C ASP A 100 0.06 -1.53 -18.36
N LEU A 101 1.29 -2.01 -18.12
CA LEU A 101 1.54 -3.15 -17.24
C LEU A 101 1.21 -2.79 -15.79
N LEU A 102 1.68 -1.64 -15.31
CA LEU A 102 1.42 -1.17 -13.95
C LEU A 102 -0.08 -0.96 -13.72
N THR A 103 -0.76 -0.32 -14.66
CA THR A 103 -2.22 -0.13 -14.64
C THR A 103 -2.94 -1.48 -14.55
N ARG A 104 -2.52 -2.47 -15.36
CA ARG A 104 -3.11 -3.81 -15.35
C ARG A 104 -2.85 -4.53 -14.04
N LEU A 105 -1.65 -4.44 -13.48
CA LEU A 105 -1.30 -5.04 -12.18
C LEU A 105 -2.14 -4.43 -11.06
N LEU A 106 -2.27 -3.10 -11.03
CA LEU A 106 -3.09 -2.42 -10.03
C LEU A 106 -4.54 -2.90 -10.06
N LYS A 107 -5.11 -3.06 -11.26
CA LYS A 107 -6.46 -3.60 -11.47
C LYS A 107 -6.59 -5.06 -11.03
N ILE A 108 -5.63 -5.92 -11.39
CA ILE A 108 -5.61 -7.33 -10.97
C ILE A 108 -5.61 -7.44 -9.45
N PHE A 109 -4.79 -6.62 -8.78
CA PHE A 109 -4.70 -6.63 -7.32
C PHE A 109 -5.87 -5.91 -6.63
N ASN A 110 -6.71 -5.21 -7.38
CA ASN A 110 -7.98 -4.64 -6.89
C ASN A 110 -9.15 -5.63 -6.93
N ASP A 111 -8.93 -6.89 -7.30
CA ASP A 111 -9.97 -7.92 -7.29
C ASP A 111 -10.62 -8.07 -5.89
N GLU A 112 -11.91 -8.36 -5.84
CA GLU A 112 -12.69 -8.45 -4.60
C GLU A 112 -12.11 -9.45 -3.60
N ALA A 113 -11.51 -10.55 -4.08
CA ALA A 113 -10.83 -11.52 -3.23
C ALA A 113 -9.65 -10.89 -2.48
N LEU A 114 -8.88 -10.04 -3.16
CA LEU A 114 -7.73 -9.35 -2.58
C LEU A 114 -8.14 -8.12 -1.76
N GLN A 115 -9.28 -7.49 -2.04
CA GLN A 115 -9.82 -6.42 -1.18
C GLN A 115 -10.25 -6.95 0.19
N LYS A 116 -10.78 -8.18 0.24
CA LYS A 116 -11.24 -8.84 1.48
C LYS A 116 -10.17 -9.71 2.13
N ALA A 117 -9.03 -9.91 1.47
CA ALA A 117 -7.94 -10.70 1.98
C ALA A 117 -7.36 -10.10 3.28
N SER A 118 -7.15 -10.96 4.27
CA SER A 118 -6.51 -10.69 5.55
C SER A 118 -4.98 -10.87 5.47
N GLY A 119 -4.27 -10.49 6.53
CA GLY A 119 -2.80 -10.55 6.57
C GLY A 119 -2.22 -11.95 6.37
N ASP A 120 -2.96 -12.98 6.71
CA ASP A 120 -2.64 -14.40 6.54
C ASP A 120 -2.52 -14.79 5.05
N VAL A 121 -3.38 -14.25 4.18
CA VAL A 121 -3.27 -14.46 2.73
C VAL A 121 -2.06 -13.73 2.15
N PHE A 122 -1.83 -12.48 2.57
CA PHE A 122 -0.68 -11.71 2.11
C PHE A 122 0.66 -12.26 2.61
N GLY A 123 0.69 -12.82 3.82
CA GLY A 123 1.85 -13.53 4.37
C GLY A 123 2.20 -14.75 3.53
N GLN A 124 1.21 -15.56 3.14
CA GLN A 124 1.43 -16.70 2.24
C GLN A 124 1.97 -16.28 0.87
N ILE A 125 1.44 -15.19 0.30
CA ILE A 125 1.94 -14.64 -0.97
C ILE A 125 3.39 -14.18 -0.80
N TYR A 126 3.71 -13.48 0.29
CA TYR A 126 5.07 -13.00 0.56
C TYR A 126 6.06 -14.16 0.69
N GLU A 127 5.74 -15.18 1.51
CA GLU A 127 6.58 -16.37 1.69
C GLU A 127 6.78 -17.12 0.36
N TYR A 128 5.72 -17.32 -0.42
CA TYR A 128 5.82 -17.97 -1.74
C TYR A 128 6.81 -17.26 -2.67
N PHE A 129 6.76 -15.93 -2.72
CA PHE A 129 7.72 -15.17 -3.53
C PHE A 129 9.13 -15.17 -2.94
N LEU A 130 9.30 -15.21 -1.61
CA LEU A 130 10.61 -15.39 -0.99
C LEU A 130 11.20 -16.77 -1.29
N GLU A 131 10.39 -17.83 -1.28
CA GLU A 131 10.80 -19.18 -1.68
C GLU A 131 11.31 -19.21 -3.13
N ILE A 132 10.60 -18.56 -4.06
CA ILE A 132 11.04 -18.40 -5.45
C ILE A 132 12.37 -17.66 -5.54
N LEU A 133 12.56 -16.59 -4.76
CA LEU A 133 13.81 -15.83 -4.75
C LEU A 133 14.97 -16.57 -4.06
N ARG A 134 14.66 -17.55 -3.23
CA ARG A 134 15.63 -18.37 -2.50
C ARG A 134 16.11 -19.56 -3.32
N GLN A 135 15.40 -19.96 -4.37
CA GLN A 135 15.90 -20.94 -5.31
C GLN A 135 17.06 -20.32 -6.09
N PRO A 136 18.28 -20.88 -6.01
CA PRO A 136 19.34 -20.46 -6.92
C PRO A 136 18.85 -20.65 -8.35
N ALA A 137 19.26 -19.76 -9.25
CA ALA A 137 19.16 -20.03 -10.68
C ALA A 137 19.94 -21.32 -10.96
N GLU A 138 19.27 -22.46 -10.90
CA GLU A 138 19.80 -23.70 -11.47
C GLU A 138 19.80 -23.50 -12.98
N SER A 139 20.99 -23.10 -13.44
CA SER A 139 21.57 -23.04 -14.78
C SER A 139 20.82 -23.75 -15.90
#